data_AF-A0A183E3K1-F1
#
_entry.id   AF-A0A183E3K1-F1
#
_cell.length_a   1.000
_cell.length_b   1.000
_cell.length_c   1.000
_cell.angle_alpha   90.00
_cell.angle_beta   90.00
_cell.angle_gamma   90.00
#
_symmetry.space_group_name_H-M   'P 1'
#
loop_
_entity.id
_entity.type
_entity.pdbx_description
1 polymer ?
#
loop_
_entity_poly.entity_id
_entity_poly.type
_entity_poly.pdbx_seq_one_letter_code
_entity_poly.pdbx_strand_id
1 'polypeptide(L)'
;MPDECVCYNLVLHDSKLLSAVVATSSCALYSFALKGLAKRVVHTSVVQLNKFFSVCLFSSKDLFVWHSRTVNGFVLQQIDGSWIFLTREADSDIFTKTVMLSARDLLHHCHFLPCKNSCFGINKRNDLVVNGCPVIRHVGSYSVDKKHLLTVTFAPQTASSKLQIFELEDILKPVTKEFDSKRSRAVERGALLIGHETGGCRIWMQMPRGNLETIYLRQLQLRKLKELLDTCCFREAAVMMKKHRIDMNLFYDHNPEHFMGHIGQFVDDLNCAELLNLFITSLNDKDVTMGMYSDSYNQCRQQTVQSRATKVLQPNKLFVQLVCTAVREHILSRDESTVRELYTTVISTYLKENPPQISKALLELRKKSLKFHNGIELEKKWTAFVSMLAPAADLFRVALQTYDLNLALAVAQNLQMVTFFALCTTSHAWHIGKWQCCLF
;
A
#
# COMPACT_ATOMS: atom_id res chain seq x y z
N MET A 1 29.06 37.10 -8.30
CA MET A 1 28.19 37.57 -7.20
C MET A 1 28.67 38.94 -6.77
N PRO A 2 27.80 39.78 -6.19
CA PRO A 2 28.22 41.01 -5.55
C PRO A 2 29.11 40.72 -4.34
N ASP A 3 30.02 41.63 -4.01
CA ASP A 3 30.79 41.57 -2.77
C ASP A 3 29.87 41.82 -1.56
N GLU A 4 30.13 41.15 -0.43
CA GLU A 4 29.33 41.23 0.81
C GLU A 4 27.84 40.80 0.71
N CYS A 5 27.54 39.75 -0.04
CA CYS A 5 26.18 39.24 -0.18
C CYS A 5 25.83 38.10 0.79
N VAL A 6 24.58 38.05 1.25
CA VAL A 6 24.02 36.92 2.03
C VAL A 6 23.17 36.04 1.12
N CYS A 7 23.50 34.75 1.05
CA CYS A 7 22.74 33.76 0.31
C CYS A 7 21.83 32.95 1.24
N TYR A 8 20.55 32.83 0.90
CA TYR A 8 19.60 32.03 1.67
C TYR A 8 18.57 31.35 0.75
N ASN A 9 17.79 30.43 1.35
CA ASN A 9 16.81 29.59 0.64
C ASN A 9 17.44 28.80 -0.53
N LEU A 10 18.51 28.06 -0.27
CA LEU A 10 19.19 27.29 -1.32
C LEU A 10 18.32 26.09 -1.73
N VAL A 11 17.96 26.01 -3.01
CA VAL A 11 17.16 24.91 -3.58
C VAL A 11 17.91 24.26 -4.73
N LEU A 12 18.18 22.96 -4.61
CA LEU A 12 18.73 22.14 -5.68
C LEU A 12 17.56 21.54 -6.48
N HIS A 13 17.48 21.86 -7.77
CA HIS A 13 16.38 21.39 -8.62
C HIS A 13 16.72 20.08 -9.32
N ASP A 14 17.90 20.07 -9.95
CA ASP A 14 18.48 18.92 -10.65
C ASP A 14 19.92 18.74 -10.15
N SER A 15 20.56 17.60 -10.43
CA SER A 15 21.97 17.34 -10.06
C SER A 15 22.98 18.38 -10.59
N LYS A 16 22.54 19.33 -11.42
CA LYS A 16 23.35 20.34 -12.10
C LYS A 16 22.87 21.78 -11.90
N LEU A 17 21.74 22.03 -11.23
CA LEU A 17 21.19 23.39 -11.10
C LEU A 17 20.76 23.70 -9.66
N LEU A 18 21.40 24.71 -9.10
CA LEU A 18 21.11 25.28 -7.79
C LEU A 18 20.50 26.67 -8.00
N SER A 19 19.48 27.04 -7.23
CA SER A 19 19.04 28.45 -7.15
C SER A 19 19.04 28.93 -5.71
N ALA A 20 19.38 30.21 -5.52
CA ALA A 20 19.43 30.84 -4.21
C ALA A 20 18.91 32.28 -4.31
N VAL A 21 18.33 32.78 -3.23
CA VAL A 21 18.11 34.20 -3.07
C VAL A 21 19.38 34.83 -2.51
N VAL A 22 19.85 35.89 -3.16
CA VAL A 22 21.04 36.64 -2.76
C VAL A 22 20.58 38.04 -2.35
N ALA A 23 20.77 38.37 -1.08
CA ALA A 23 20.51 39.68 -0.53
C ALA A 23 21.79 40.53 -0.48
N THR A 24 21.66 41.77 -0.95
CA THR A 24 22.64 42.85 -0.88
C THR A 24 21.89 44.15 -0.53
N SER A 25 22.10 45.26 -1.25
CA SER A 25 21.22 46.43 -1.24
C SER A 25 19.85 46.17 -1.91
N SER A 26 19.76 45.12 -2.71
CA SER A 26 18.53 44.58 -3.31
C SER A 26 18.52 43.06 -3.18
N CYS A 27 17.33 42.44 -3.21
CA CYS A 27 17.19 41.00 -3.22
C CYS A 27 17.06 40.48 -4.64
N ALA A 28 17.89 39.51 -4.99
CA ALA A 28 17.89 38.93 -6.33
C ALA A 28 17.87 37.41 -6.30
N LEU A 29 17.13 36.81 -7.22
CA LEU A 29 17.13 35.37 -7.45
C LEU A 29 18.27 35.02 -8.41
N TYR A 30 19.17 34.17 -7.96
CA TYR A 30 20.28 33.66 -8.77
C TYR A 30 20.11 32.18 -9.09
N SER A 31 20.56 31.80 -10.27
CA SER A 31 20.73 30.40 -10.68
C SER A 31 22.21 30.09 -10.91
N PHE A 32 22.64 28.94 -10.42
CA PHE A 32 24.02 28.43 -10.50
C PHE A 32 24.02 27.11 -11.25
N ALA A 33 24.79 27.05 -12.33
CA ALA A 33 25.08 25.80 -13.01
C ALA A 33 26.22 25.07 -12.29
N LEU A 34 25.92 23.94 -11.65
CA LEU A 34 26.89 23.03 -11.04
C LEU A 34 27.51 22.14 -12.14
N LYS A 35 28.66 22.53 -12.70
CA LYS A 35 29.48 21.63 -13.53
C LYS A 35 30.49 20.88 -12.64
N GLY A 36 30.52 19.54 -12.72
CA GLY A 36 31.68 18.74 -12.31
C GLY A 36 31.76 18.22 -10.86
N LEU A 37 30.71 17.61 -10.31
CA LEU A 37 30.80 16.80 -9.07
C LEU A 37 31.07 15.31 -9.31
N ALA A 38 31.61 14.94 -10.47
CA ALA A 38 32.17 13.61 -10.70
C ALA A 38 33.64 13.60 -10.26
N LYS A 39 33.90 13.18 -9.02
CA LYS A 39 35.26 12.87 -8.54
C LYS A 39 35.89 11.80 -9.44
N ARG A 40 36.95 12.16 -10.17
CA ARG A 40 38.03 11.22 -10.51
C ARG A 40 39.29 11.74 -9.82
N VAL A 41 39.62 11.14 -8.67
CA VAL A 41 40.99 11.22 -8.14
C VAL A 41 41.82 10.37 -9.08
N VAL A 42 42.46 11.02 -10.05
CA VAL A 42 43.60 10.45 -10.75
C VAL A 42 44.73 11.44 -10.54
N HIS A 43 45.84 10.92 -10.04
CA HIS A 43 47.07 11.64 -9.78
C HIS A 43 47.47 12.54 -10.95
N THR A 44 48.08 13.67 -10.58
CA THR A 44 48.99 14.50 -11.39
C THR A 44 48.40 15.16 -12.65
N SER A 45 47.70 16.29 -12.43
CA SER A 45 47.88 17.59 -13.11
C SER A 45 46.58 18.40 -13.00
N VAL A 46 46.60 19.44 -12.16
CA VAL A 46 45.44 20.33 -11.95
C VAL A 46 45.38 21.31 -13.12
N VAL A 47 44.63 20.96 -14.16
CA VAL A 47 44.17 21.94 -15.17
C VAL A 47 42.85 22.51 -14.66
N GLN A 48 42.91 23.74 -14.15
CA GLN A 48 41.82 24.46 -13.53
C GLN A 48 40.89 25.03 -14.62
N LEU A 49 39.80 24.32 -14.95
CA LEU A 49 38.74 24.80 -15.86
C LEU A 49 37.38 24.83 -15.14
N ASN A 50 37.26 25.65 -14.09
CA ASN A 50 36.01 25.84 -13.35
C ASN A 50 35.48 27.28 -13.52
N LYS A 51 34.91 27.61 -14.69
CA LYS A 51 34.01 28.77 -14.78
C LYS A 51 32.65 28.39 -14.18
N PHE A 52 32.42 28.81 -12.94
CA PHE A 52 31.08 28.81 -12.35
C PHE A 52 30.23 29.88 -13.05
N PHE A 53 29.16 29.49 -13.72
CA PHE A 53 28.21 30.43 -14.31
C PHE A 53 27.09 30.68 -13.30
N SER A 54 27.09 31.87 -12.70
CA SER A 54 25.97 32.40 -11.92
C SER A 54 25.21 33.42 -12.75
N VAL A 55 23.90 33.24 -12.92
CA VAL A 55 23.03 34.17 -13.65
C VAL A 55 22.04 34.78 -12.68
N CYS A 56 21.97 36.12 -12.65
CA CYS A 56 20.92 36.86 -11.94
C CYS A 56 19.65 36.81 -12.80
N LEU A 57 18.58 36.21 -12.28
CA LEU A 57 17.34 36.02 -13.02
C LEU A 57 16.36 37.17 -12.80
N PHE A 58 16.32 37.71 -11.59
CA PHE A 58 15.41 38.78 -11.20
C PHE A 58 15.94 39.50 -9.98
N SER A 59 15.78 40.83 -9.92
CA SER A 59 16.16 41.66 -8.77
C SER A 59 14.99 42.57 -8.39
N SER A 60 14.72 42.68 -7.09
CA SER A 60 13.72 43.58 -6.51
C SER A 60 14.27 44.26 -5.26
N LYS A 61 13.67 45.40 -4.90
CA LYS A 61 13.94 46.05 -3.60
C LYS A 61 13.31 45.29 -2.44
N ASP A 62 12.22 44.57 -2.69
CA ASP A 62 11.52 43.81 -1.66
C ASP A 62 12.23 42.48 -1.38
N LEU A 63 12.23 42.08 -0.11
CA LEU A 63 12.78 40.80 0.33
C LEU A 63 11.92 39.62 -0.14
N PHE A 64 12.58 38.61 -0.70
CA PHE A 64 11.95 37.31 -0.98
C PHE A 64 12.12 36.38 0.21
N VAL A 65 11.07 35.67 0.59
CA VAL A 65 11.10 34.72 1.71
C VAL A 65 11.26 33.29 1.20
N TRP A 66 10.65 32.99 0.05
CA TRP A 66 10.64 31.65 -0.51
C TRP A 66 10.68 31.64 -2.03
N HIS A 67 11.32 30.62 -2.61
CA HIS A 67 11.26 30.36 -4.04
C HIS A 67 11.16 28.88 -4.38
N SER A 68 10.60 28.60 -5.55
CA SER A 68 10.64 27.27 -6.18
C SER A 68 10.68 27.40 -7.69
N ARG A 69 11.16 26.36 -8.38
CA ARG A 69 11.24 26.32 -9.84
C ARG A 69 9.96 25.73 -10.43
N THR A 70 9.55 26.27 -11.56
CA THR A 70 8.45 25.78 -12.40
C THR A 70 9.01 25.19 -13.70
N VAL A 71 8.14 24.61 -14.53
CA VAL A 71 8.54 24.04 -15.82
C VAL A 71 9.22 25.12 -16.70
N ASN A 72 8.68 26.35 -16.67
CA ASN A 72 9.11 27.44 -17.55
C ASN A 72 9.68 28.64 -16.77
N GLY A 73 10.10 28.47 -15.51
CA GLY A 73 10.44 29.63 -14.68
C GLY A 73 10.60 29.40 -13.19
N PHE A 74 10.25 30.42 -12.39
CA PHE A 74 10.34 30.41 -10.93
C PHE A 74 9.10 31.04 -10.28
N VAL A 75 8.78 30.60 -9.07
CA VAL A 75 7.78 31.20 -8.20
C VAL A 75 8.51 31.78 -7.00
N LEU A 76 8.17 33.01 -6.64
CA LEU A 76 8.72 33.75 -5.53
C LEU A 76 7.61 34.23 -4.61
N GLN A 77 7.85 34.17 -3.31
CA GLN A 77 7.01 34.83 -2.31
C GLN A 77 7.77 36.02 -1.72
N GLN A 78 7.15 37.20 -1.76
CA GLN A 78 7.65 38.41 -1.13
C GLN A 78 7.24 38.47 0.35
N ILE A 79 7.91 39.34 1.13
CA ILE A 79 7.64 39.52 2.56
C ILE A 79 6.22 40.03 2.86
N ASP A 80 5.60 40.73 1.91
CA ASP A 80 4.21 41.20 1.99
C ASP A 80 3.18 40.08 1.76
N GLY A 81 3.64 38.85 1.46
CA GLY A 81 2.80 37.70 1.18
C GLY A 81 2.43 37.55 -0.29
N SER A 82 2.79 38.50 -1.16
CA SER A 82 2.47 38.44 -2.59
C SER A 82 3.34 37.41 -3.33
N TRP A 83 2.73 36.77 -4.33
CA TRP A 83 3.35 35.72 -5.13
C TRP A 83 3.65 36.22 -6.54
N ILE A 84 4.92 36.09 -6.93
CA ILE A 84 5.43 36.45 -8.25
C ILE A 84 5.79 35.18 -9.01
N PHE A 85 5.24 35.05 -10.22
CA PHE A 85 5.67 34.07 -11.20
C PHE A 85 6.63 34.75 -12.17
N LEU A 86 7.83 34.20 -12.28
CA LEU A 86 8.82 34.56 -13.28
C LEU A 86 8.75 33.54 -14.40
N THR A 87 8.23 33.91 -15.55
CA THR A 87 8.16 33.04 -16.74
C THR A 87 9.28 33.41 -17.71
N ARG A 88 10.02 32.41 -18.19
CA ARG A 88 11.05 32.62 -19.22
C ARG A 88 10.36 32.84 -20.57
N GLU A 89 10.71 33.92 -21.26
CA GLU A 89 10.27 34.11 -22.64
C GLU A 89 10.98 33.13 -23.59
N ALA A 90 10.30 32.72 -24.66
CA ALA A 90 10.90 31.86 -25.67
C ALA A 90 12.09 32.59 -26.33
N ASP A 91 13.26 31.94 -26.38
CA ASP A 91 14.53 32.42 -26.95
C ASP A 91 15.27 33.58 -26.26
N SER A 92 14.92 33.95 -25.02
CA SER A 92 15.71 34.90 -24.23
C SER A 92 15.98 34.42 -22.78
N ASP A 93 17.02 34.96 -22.15
CA ASP A 93 17.26 34.83 -20.70
C ASP A 93 16.41 35.82 -19.87
N ILE A 94 15.39 36.43 -20.50
CA ILE A 94 14.52 37.43 -19.88
C ILE A 94 13.34 36.72 -19.22
N PHE A 95 13.10 37.08 -17.95
CA PHE A 95 11.97 36.59 -17.17
C PHE A 95 10.89 37.66 -17.08
N THR A 96 9.68 37.34 -17.52
CA THR A 96 8.50 38.19 -17.36
C THR A 96 7.86 37.97 -16.00
N LYS A 97 7.54 39.08 -15.33
CA LYS A 97 6.89 39.11 -14.02
C LYS A 97 5.38 39.03 -14.20
N THR A 98 4.76 37.93 -13.75
CA THR A 98 3.31 37.82 -13.60
C THR A 98 2.96 37.77 -12.11
N VAL A 99 2.24 38.77 -11.61
CA VAL A 99 1.73 38.77 -10.23
C VAL A 99 0.39 38.05 -10.25
N MET A 100 0.31 36.84 -9.69
CA MET A 100 -0.95 36.09 -9.69
C MET A 100 -1.84 36.47 -8.50
N LEU A 101 -1.29 36.51 -7.29
CA LEU A 101 -2.09 36.45 -6.06
C LEU A 101 -1.41 37.22 -4.94
N SER A 102 -2.08 38.27 -4.45
CA SER A 102 -1.78 38.88 -3.15
C SER A 102 -2.40 37.98 -2.07
N ALA A 103 -1.70 36.93 -1.65
CA ALA A 103 -2.04 36.37 -0.35
C ALA A 103 -1.77 37.50 0.66
N ARG A 104 -2.81 37.98 1.35
CA ARG A 104 -2.68 39.12 2.29
C ARG A 104 -1.80 38.77 3.51
N ASP A 105 -1.41 37.49 3.64
CA ASP A 105 -0.62 36.95 4.72
C ASP A 105 0.62 36.22 4.18
N LEU A 106 1.74 36.41 4.88
CA LEU A 106 2.95 35.61 4.70
C LEU A 106 2.65 34.13 5.00
N LEU A 107 3.07 33.25 4.10
CA LEU A 107 2.91 31.81 4.23
C LEU A 107 4.23 31.14 4.64
N HIS A 108 4.11 30.07 5.41
CA HIS A 108 5.20 29.22 5.87
C HIS A 108 5.06 27.83 5.27
N HIS A 109 6.16 27.07 5.24
CA HIS A 109 6.22 25.73 4.63
C HIS A 109 5.65 25.72 3.20
N CYS A 110 6.06 26.68 2.37
CA CYS A 110 5.54 26.84 1.03
C CYS A 110 5.95 25.68 0.10
N HIS A 111 5.01 25.24 -0.74
CA HIS A 111 5.24 24.21 -1.74
C HIS A 111 4.51 24.58 -3.03
N PHE A 112 5.20 24.49 -4.18
CA PHE A 112 4.60 24.70 -5.49
C PHE A 112 4.47 23.37 -6.21
N LEU A 113 3.29 23.09 -6.77
CA LEU A 113 3.03 21.89 -7.56
C LEU A 113 2.99 22.24 -9.06
N PRO A 114 4.04 21.92 -9.84
CA PRO A 114 4.12 22.32 -11.25
C PRO A 114 3.00 21.75 -12.12
N CYS A 115 2.58 20.51 -11.86
CA CYS A 115 1.59 19.82 -12.71
C CYS A 115 0.19 20.45 -12.69
N LYS A 116 -0.16 21.16 -11.61
CA LYS A 116 -1.47 21.80 -11.45
C LYS A 116 -1.37 23.33 -11.35
N ASN A 117 -0.15 23.88 -11.44
CA ASN A 117 0.15 25.30 -11.25
C ASN A 117 -0.47 25.88 -9.96
N SER A 118 -0.31 25.16 -8.84
CA SER A 118 -0.90 25.54 -7.56
C SER A 118 0.15 25.74 -6.47
N CYS A 119 -0.01 26.81 -5.69
CA CYS A 119 0.81 27.14 -4.54
C CYS A 119 0.10 26.73 -3.25
N PHE A 120 0.82 26.06 -2.37
CA PHE A 120 0.39 25.64 -1.03
C PHE A 120 1.26 26.33 0.02
N GLY A 121 0.69 26.69 1.16
CA GLY A 121 1.43 27.19 2.32
C GLY A 121 0.53 27.33 3.54
N ILE A 122 1.13 27.41 4.72
CA ILE A 122 0.42 27.57 5.99
C ILE A 122 0.50 29.03 6.44
N ASN A 123 -0.62 29.66 6.79
CA ASN A 123 -0.63 31.02 7.32
C ASN A 123 -0.31 31.05 8.84
N LYS A 124 -0.21 32.25 9.43
CA LYS A 124 0.03 32.44 10.88
C LYS A 124 -1.05 31.84 11.79
N ARG A 125 -2.25 31.57 11.27
CA ARG A 125 -3.37 30.96 12.00
C ARG A 125 -3.33 29.42 11.95
N ASN A 126 -2.30 28.85 11.32
CA ASN A 126 -2.19 27.44 10.98
C ASN A 126 -3.29 26.96 10.03
N ASP A 127 -3.75 27.80 9.11
CA ASP A 127 -4.62 27.37 8.01
C ASP A 127 -3.78 27.08 6.76
N LEU A 128 -4.05 25.95 6.11
CA LEU A 128 -3.49 25.64 4.80
C LEU A 128 -4.20 26.49 3.74
N VAL A 129 -3.44 27.35 3.10
CA VAL A 129 -3.85 28.24 2.01
C VAL A 129 -3.41 27.66 0.69
N VAL A 130 -4.33 27.56 -0.26
CA VAL A 130 -4.08 27.13 -1.64
C VAL A 130 -4.49 28.25 -2.57
N ASN A 131 -3.54 28.74 -3.38
CA ASN A 131 -3.77 29.84 -4.32
C ASN A 131 -4.45 31.07 -3.68
N GLY A 132 -4.05 31.44 -2.45
CA GLY A 132 -4.59 32.58 -1.70
C GLY A 132 -5.88 32.31 -0.94
N CYS A 133 -6.53 31.15 -1.13
CA CYS A 133 -7.75 30.76 -0.41
C CYS A 133 -7.43 29.80 0.74
N PRO A 134 -7.86 30.06 1.99
CA PRO A 134 -7.73 29.08 3.08
C PRO A 134 -8.66 27.89 2.84
N VAL A 135 -8.11 26.68 2.86
CA VAL A 135 -8.81 25.41 2.53
C VAL A 135 -9.03 24.57 3.79
N ILE A 136 -8.00 24.38 4.61
CA ILE A 136 -8.05 23.49 5.79
C ILE A 136 -7.54 24.25 7.00
N ARG A 137 -8.28 24.22 8.10
CA ARG A 137 -7.92 24.91 9.35
C ARG A 137 -7.06 24.04 10.27
N HIS A 138 -6.26 24.69 11.11
CA HIS A 138 -5.44 24.06 12.15
C HIS A 138 -4.47 22.97 11.65
N VAL A 139 -3.89 23.15 10.47
CA VAL A 139 -2.86 22.30 9.89
C VAL A 139 -1.51 22.60 10.52
N GLY A 140 -0.88 21.59 11.12
CA GLY A 140 0.48 21.69 11.64
C GLY A 140 1.54 21.42 10.59
N SER A 141 1.30 20.41 9.76
CA SER A 141 2.21 20.02 8.69
C SER A 141 1.42 19.37 7.57
N TYR A 142 1.95 19.47 6.35
CA TYR A 142 1.32 18.88 5.17
C TYR A 142 2.37 18.35 4.20
N SER A 143 1.94 17.46 3.33
CA SER A 143 2.73 16.97 2.22
C SER A 143 1.81 16.73 1.03
N VAL A 144 2.23 17.14 -0.17
CA VAL A 144 1.40 17.13 -1.37
C VAL A 144 2.08 16.34 -2.49
N ASP A 145 1.32 15.45 -3.13
CA ASP A 145 1.70 14.73 -4.35
C ASP A 145 0.87 15.24 -5.54
N LYS A 146 1.08 14.66 -6.72
CA LYS A 146 0.27 14.85 -7.92
C LYS A 146 -1.20 14.45 -7.72
N LYS A 147 -1.48 13.47 -6.84
CA LYS A 147 -2.83 12.91 -6.64
C LYS A 147 -3.42 13.25 -5.26
N HIS A 148 -2.61 13.39 -4.23
CA HIS A 148 -3.06 13.47 -2.84
C HIS A 148 -2.48 14.65 -2.09
N LEU A 149 -3.24 15.15 -1.13
CA LEU A 149 -2.75 16.01 -0.06
C LEU A 149 -2.89 15.25 1.26
N LEU A 150 -1.79 15.14 1.99
CA LEU A 150 -1.78 14.64 3.36
C LEU A 150 -1.59 15.80 4.31
N THR A 151 -2.41 15.86 5.36
CA THR A 151 -2.29 16.89 6.39
C THR A 151 -2.32 16.26 7.77
N VAL A 152 -1.61 16.87 8.70
CA VAL A 152 -1.78 16.63 10.13
C VAL A 152 -2.45 17.85 10.72
N THR A 153 -3.67 17.68 11.21
CA THR A 153 -4.44 18.74 11.86
C THR A 153 -4.38 18.60 13.38
N PHE A 154 -4.27 19.74 14.05
CA PHE A 154 -4.43 19.86 15.49
C PHE A 154 -5.90 20.11 15.78
N ALA A 155 -6.59 19.11 16.32
CA ALA A 155 -7.95 19.32 16.78
C ALA A 155 -7.90 19.91 18.21
N PRO A 156 -8.39 21.15 18.43
CA PRO A 156 -8.21 21.86 19.70
C PRO A 156 -8.82 21.13 20.92
N GLN A 157 -9.84 20.30 20.67
CA GLN A 157 -10.63 19.63 21.71
C GLN A 157 -10.31 18.14 21.87
N THR A 158 -9.36 17.59 21.11
CA THR A 158 -9.00 16.17 21.21
C THR A 158 -7.60 15.98 21.76
N ALA A 159 -7.42 14.91 22.53
CA ALA A 159 -6.11 14.53 23.06
C ALA A 159 -5.12 14.06 21.96
N SER A 160 -5.59 13.87 20.73
CA SER A 160 -4.81 13.41 19.58
C SER A 160 -4.89 14.39 18.41
N SER A 161 -3.83 14.40 17.58
CA SER A 161 -3.83 15.01 16.26
C SER A 161 -4.49 14.08 15.24
N LYS A 162 -4.92 14.59 14.09
CA LYS A 162 -5.52 13.78 13.02
C LYS A 162 -4.68 13.84 11.75
N LEU A 163 -4.25 12.67 11.27
CA LEU A 163 -3.68 12.50 9.94
C LEU A 163 -4.83 12.28 8.94
N GLN A 164 -4.97 13.20 8.00
CA GLN A 164 -6.05 13.23 7.03
C GLN A 164 -5.49 13.12 5.60
N ILE A 165 -6.22 12.40 4.74
CA ILE A 165 -5.90 12.29 3.32
C ILE A 165 -7.01 12.92 2.51
N PHE A 166 -6.63 13.77 1.57
CA PHE A 166 -7.52 14.41 0.63
C PHE A 166 -7.08 14.10 -0.80
N GLU A 167 -8.05 14.06 -1.70
CA GLU A 167 -7.76 14.01 -3.13
C GLU A 167 -7.54 15.43 -3.63
N LEU A 168 -6.42 15.62 -4.32
CA LEU A 168 -5.98 16.95 -4.71
C LEU A 168 -7.01 17.64 -5.62
N GLU A 169 -7.66 16.87 -6.48
CA GLU A 169 -8.68 17.38 -7.40
C GLU A 169 -9.91 17.94 -6.70
N ASP A 170 -10.22 17.45 -5.50
CA ASP A 170 -11.34 17.99 -4.72
C ASP A 170 -10.95 19.31 -4.06
N ILE A 171 -9.73 19.41 -3.54
CA ILE A 171 -9.19 20.64 -2.92
C ILE A 171 -9.05 21.78 -3.93
N LEU A 172 -8.64 21.46 -5.16
CA LEU A 172 -8.45 22.47 -6.20
C LEU A 172 -9.77 22.98 -6.78
N LYS A 173 -10.89 22.31 -6.54
CA LYS A 173 -12.22 22.82 -6.93
C LYS A 173 -12.64 23.92 -5.95
N PRO A 174 -13.11 25.07 -6.44
CA PRO A 174 -13.67 26.11 -5.57
C PRO A 174 -15.00 25.62 -5.01
N VAL A 175 -14.98 25.05 -3.80
CA VAL A 175 -16.18 24.57 -3.12
C VAL A 175 -16.38 25.35 -1.83
N THR A 176 -17.62 25.78 -1.60
CA THR A 176 -18.08 26.57 -0.45
C THR A 176 -18.33 25.75 0.83
N LYS A 177 -18.02 24.45 0.82
CA LYS A 177 -18.22 23.54 1.95
C LYS A 177 -16.89 23.18 2.60
N GLU A 178 -16.93 22.95 3.91
CA GLU A 178 -15.80 22.37 4.64
C GLU A 178 -15.40 21.05 3.97
N PHE A 179 -14.11 20.91 3.66
CA PHE A 179 -13.57 19.68 3.10
C PHE A 179 -13.63 18.62 4.18
N ASP A 180 -14.63 17.76 4.11
CA ASP A 180 -14.64 16.59 4.95
C ASP A 180 -13.49 15.69 4.51
N SER A 181 -12.55 15.46 5.42
CA SER A 181 -11.48 14.51 5.15
C SER A 181 -12.15 13.17 4.93
N LYS A 182 -12.11 12.67 3.69
CA LYS A 182 -12.75 11.40 3.35
C LYS A 182 -12.37 10.31 4.35
N ARG A 183 -11.14 10.38 4.89
CA ARG A 183 -10.58 9.43 5.85
C ARG A 183 -9.59 10.11 6.80
N SER A 184 -9.65 9.78 8.09
CA SER A 184 -8.74 10.29 9.12
C SER A 184 -8.20 9.17 10.01
N ARG A 185 -6.99 9.36 10.54
CA ARG A 185 -6.36 8.50 11.54
C ARG A 185 -5.89 9.34 12.71
N ALA A 186 -6.18 8.91 13.94
CA ALA A 186 -5.63 9.55 15.12
C ALA A 186 -4.11 9.29 15.22
N VAL A 187 -3.34 10.34 15.52
CA VAL A 187 -1.90 10.31 15.75
C VAL A 187 -1.57 11.06 17.04
N GLU A 188 -0.40 10.82 17.62
CA GLU A 188 0.03 11.47 18.86
C GLU A 188 -0.01 13.00 18.69
N ARG A 189 -0.48 13.71 19.72
CA ARG A 189 -0.58 15.16 19.69
C ARG A 189 0.82 15.77 19.55
N GLY A 190 1.01 16.60 18.52
CA GLY A 190 2.30 17.19 18.21
C GLY A 190 3.13 16.39 17.21
N ALA A 191 2.61 15.29 16.67
CA ALA A 191 3.26 14.60 15.57
C ALA A 191 3.34 15.49 14.32
N LEU A 192 4.46 15.43 13.62
CA LEU A 192 4.75 16.22 12.42
C LEU A 192 4.92 15.31 11.22
N LEU A 193 4.30 15.67 10.10
CA LEU A 193 4.47 15.03 8.81
C LEU A 193 5.74 15.56 8.14
N ILE A 194 6.71 14.68 7.94
CA ILE A 194 7.96 15.02 7.24
C ILE A 194 7.76 14.90 5.73
N GLY A 195 7.09 13.83 5.29
CA GLY A 195 6.87 13.57 3.88
C GLY A 195 6.16 12.25 3.64
N HIS A 196 5.94 11.94 2.37
CA HIS A 196 5.34 10.69 1.94
C HIS A 196 6.04 10.18 0.68
N GLU A 197 5.89 8.88 0.44
CA GLU A 197 6.41 8.23 -0.75
C GLU A 197 5.54 8.55 -1.96
N THR A 198 6.12 9.20 -2.97
CA THR A 198 5.44 9.53 -4.24
C THR A 198 4.98 8.27 -4.95
N GLY A 199 3.67 8.15 -5.19
CA GLY A 199 3.06 6.96 -5.80
C GLY A 199 3.12 5.68 -4.95
N GLY A 200 3.59 5.77 -3.71
CA GLY A 200 3.69 4.64 -2.77
C GLY A 200 2.64 4.67 -1.67
N CYS A 201 2.93 3.96 -0.58
CA CYS A 201 2.03 3.83 0.57
C CYS A 201 2.65 4.30 1.89
N ARG A 202 3.93 4.66 1.87
CA ARG A 202 4.70 5.05 3.06
C ARG A 202 4.57 6.53 3.37
N ILE A 203 4.47 6.82 4.65
CA ILE A 203 4.46 8.17 5.19
C ILE A 203 5.45 8.23 6.34
N TRP A 204 6.27 9.27 6.35
CA TRP A 204 7.26 9.50 7.39
C TRP A 204 6.77 10.60 8.31
N MET A 205 6.71 10.28 9.60
CA MET A 205 6.28 11.20 10.65
C MET A 205 7.33 11.29 11.74
N GLN A 206 7.48 12.48 12.31
CA GLN A 206 8.21 12.68 13.54
C GLN A 206 7.21 12.73 14.70
N MET A 207 7.38 11.86 15.67
CA MET A 207 6.60 11.88 16.91
C MET A 207 7.11 13.00 17.82
N PRO A 208 6.29 13.49 18.78
CA PRO A 208 6.63 14.61 19.66
C PRO A 208 7.92 14.37 20.46
N ARG A 209 8.25 13.11 20.69
CA ARG A 209 9.44 12.65 21.41
C ARG A 209 10.72 12.66 20.55
N GLY A 210 10.62 13.04 19.28
CA GLY A 210 11.73 13.08 18.31
C GLY A 210 11.89 11.80 17.48
N ASN A 211 11.18 10.72 17.80
CA ASN A 211 11.25 9.46 17.06
C ASN A 211 10.70 9.61 15.63
N LEU A 212 11.39 9.01 14.66
CA LEU A 212 10.90 8.90 13.29
C LEU A 212 10.12 7.60 13.11
N GLU A 213 8.88 7.71 12.68
CA GLU A 213 8.01 6.58 12.43
C GLU A 213 7.59 6.52 10.97
N THR A 214 7.57 5.29 10.42
CA THR A 214 7.03 5.03 9.09
C THR A 214 5.64 4.42 9.23
N ILE A 215 4.63 5.15 8.77
CA ILE A 215 3.24 4.73 8.79
C ILE A 215 2.82 4.35 7.37
N TYR A 216 2.11 3.22 7.26
CA TYR A 216 1.41 2.85 6.02
C TYR A 216 -0.09 3.09 6.21
N LEU A 217 -0.67 3.96 5.39
CA LEU A 217 -2.11 4.22 5.44
C LEU A 217 -2.87 3.17 4.62
N ARG A 218 -3.85 2.53 5.26
CA ARG A 218 -4.71 1.51 4.65
C ARG A 218 -5.34 1.99 3.36
N GLN A 219 -5.65 3.28 3.29
CA GLN A 219 -6.28 3.95 2.18
C GLN A 219 -5.39 4.00 0.93
N LEU A 220 -4.11 4.33 1.12
CA LEU A 220 -3.12 4.32 0.04
C LEU A 220 -2.84 2.88 -0.40
N GLN A 221 -2.78 1.97 0.57
CA GLN A 221 -2.59 0.55 0.29
C GLN A 221 -3.71 -0.02 -0.58
N LEU A 222 -4.97 0.20 -0.20
CA LEU A 222 -6.12 -0.28 -0.97
C LEU A 222 -6.18 0.34 -2.37
N ARG A 223 -5.81 1.61 -2.52
CA ARG A 223 -5.72 2.25 -3.84
C ARG A 223 -4.65 1.58 -4.71
N LYS A 224 -3.44 1.38 -4.17
CA LYS A 224 -2.37 0.72 -4.90
C LYS A 224 -2.74 -0.74 -5.23
N LEU A 225 -3.42 -1.43 -4.33
CA LEU A 225 -3.92 -2.78 -4.58
C LEU A 225 -4.92 -2.81 -5.73
N LYS A 226 -5.86 -1.86 -5.82
CA LYS A 226 -6.78 -1.78 -6.98
C LYS A 226 -6.00 -1.67 -8.28
N GLU A 227 -5.04 -0.75 -8.36
CA GLU A 227 -4.17 -0.62 -9.55
C GLU A 227 -3.46 -1.95 -9.89
N LEU A 228 -2.96 -2.68 -8.89
CA LEU A 228 -2.29 -3.98 -9.10
C LEU A 228 -3.27 -5.08 -9.54
N LEU A 229 -4.48 -5.11 -8.99
CA LEU A 229 -5.49 -6.11 -9.34
C LEU A 229 -6.07 -5.85 -10.75
N ASP A 230 -6.31 -4.59 -11.10
CA ASP A 230 -6.77 -4.16 -12.42
C ASP A 230 -5.73 -4.47 -13.52
N THR A 231 -4.44 -4.49 -13.16
CA THR A 231 -3.32 -4.79 -14.08
C THR A 231 -2.82 -6.23 -14.00
N CYS A 232 -3.56 -7.12 -13.31
CA CYS A 232 -3.20 -8.53 -13.10
C CYS A 232 -1.80 -8.76 -12.47
N CYS A 233 -1.26 -7.80 -11.73
CA CYS A 233 0.01 -7.94 -11.00
C CYS A 233 -0.20 -8.69 -9.68
N PHE A 234 -0.68 -9.94 -9.76
CA PHE A 234 -1.20 -10.69 -8.62
C PHE A 234 -0.15 -10.99 -7.54
N ARG A 235 1.09 -11.31 -7.94
CA ARG A 235 2.16 -11.62 -6.99
C ARG A 235 2.52 -10.43 -6.11
N GLU A 236 2.67 -9.24 -6.70
CA GLU A 236 2.94 -8.00 -5.96
C GLU A 236 1.80 -7.69 -4.99
N ALA A 237 0.55 -7.83 -5.46
CA ALA A 237 -0.62 -7.67 -4.61
C ALA A 237 -0.61 -8.65 -3.44
N ALA A 238 -0.31 -9.93 -3.67
CA ALA A 238 -0.34 -10.97 -2.62
C ALA A 238 0.72 -10.72 -1.54
N VAL A 239 1.94 -10.33 -1.93
CA VAL A 239 3.01 -9.97 -1.00
C VAL A 239 2.61 -8.74 -0.17
N MET A 240 2.03 -7.72 -0.82
CA MET A 240 1.56 -6.52 -0.16
C MET A 240 0.43 -6.82 0.84
N MET A 241 -0.54 -7.65 0.45
CA MET A 241 -1.64 -8.07 1.31
C MET A 241 -1.14 -8.87 2.51
N LYS A 242 -0.24 -9.83 2.31
CA LYS A 242 0.39 -10.60 3.40
C LYS A 242 1.15 -9.68 4.37
N LYS A 243 1.99 -8.79 3.85
CA LYS A 243 2.82 -7.87 4.66
C LYS A 243 1.97 -6.94 5.53
N HIS A 244 0.87 -6.44 4.98
CA HIS A 244 0.02 -5.45 5.64
C HIS A 244 -1.27 -6.01 6.24
N ARG A 245 -1.39 -7.34 6.30
CA ARG A 245 -2.57 -8.06 6.81
C ARG A 245 -3.85 -7.52 6.18
N ILE A 246 -3.86 -7.46 4.86
CA ILE A 246 -5.05 -7.16 4.05
C ILE A 246 -5.73 -8.48 3.73
N ASP A 247 -7.04 -8.52 3.92
CA ASP A 247 -7.86 -9.70 3.63
C ASP A 247 -7.72 -10.06 2.14
N MET A 248 -7.29 -11.29 1.87
CA MET A 248 -7.06 -11.79 0.52
C MET A 248 -8.35 -12.18 -0.21
N ASN A 249 -9.51 -12.18 0.46
CA ASN A 249 -10.82 -12.26 -0.22
C ASN A 249 -11.00 -11.10 -1.22
N LEU A 250 -10.26 -10.00 -1.03
CA LEU A 250 -10.23 -8.85 -1.93
C LEU A 250 -9.81 -9.19 -3.37
N PHE A 251 -9.02 -10.25 -3.59
CA PHE A 251 -8.68 -10.71 -4.94
C PHE A 251 -9.93 -11.04 -5.76
N TYR A 252 -10.89 -11.71 -5.13
CA TYR A 252 -12.16 -12.06 -5.75
C TYR A 252 -13.15 -10.90 -5.67
N ASP A 253 -13.37 -10.33 -4.48
CA ASP A 253 -14.43 -9.34 -4.24
C ASP A 253 -14.23 -8.02 -5.01
N HIS A 254 -13.00 -7.68 -5.40
CA HIS A 254 -12.74 -6.45 -6.14
C HIS A 254 -13.41 -6.44 -7.52
N ASN A 255 -13.31 -7.55 -8.26
CA ASN A 255 -13.94 -7.75 -9.56
C ASN A 255 -14.05 -9.27 -9.83
N PRO A 256 -15.15 -9.91 -9.39
CA PRO A 256 -15.30 -11.37 -9.47
C PRO A 256 -15.16 -11.93 -10.89
N GLU A 257 -15.80 -11.29 -11.87
CA GLU A 257 -15.78 -11.75 -13.27
C GLU A 257 -14.37 -11.69 -13.85
N HIS A 258 -13.66 -10.57 -13.62
CA HIS A 258 -12.29 -10.39 -14.08
C HIS A 258 -11.32 -11.38 -13.41
N PHE A 259 -11.47 -11.60 -12.10
CA PHE A 259 -10.63 -12.55 -11.37
C PHE A 259 -10.83 -13.99 -11.86
N MET A 260 -12.09 -14.42 -12.04
CA MET A 260 -12.38 -15.77 -12.53
C MET A 260 -11.84 -16.00 -13.95
N GLY A 261 -11.86 -14.97 -14.81
CA GLY A 261 -11.25 -15.04 -16.15
C GLY A 261 -9.71 -15.15 -16.14
N HIS A 262 -9.04 -14.69 -15.08
CA HIS A 262 -7.58 -14.68 -14.96
C HIS A 262 -7.05 -15.58 -13.84
N ILE A 263 -7.86 -16.52 -13.35
CA ILE A 263 -7.48 -17.38 -12.21
C ILE A 263 -6.27 -18.26 -12.52
N GLY A 264 -6.11 -18.67 -13.78
CA GLY A 264 -4.94 -19.41 -14.21
C GLY A 264 -3.66 -18.59 -14.13
N GLN A 265 -3.71 -17.34 -14.60
CA GLN A 265 -2.61 -16.39 -14.46
C GLN A 265 -2.33 -16.09 -12.99
N PHE A 266 -3.36 -15.95 -12.14
CA PHE A 266 -3.18 -15.77 -10.70
C PHE A 266 -2.37 -16.90 -10.06
N VAL A 267 -2.69 -18.17 -10.36
CA VAL A 267 -1.96 -19.31 -9.81
C VAL A 267 -0.52 -19.34 -10.32
N ASP A 268 -0.32 -19.10 -11.62
CA ASP A 268 1.00 -19.09 -12.25
C ASP A 268 1.89 -17.95 -11.73
N ASP A 269 1.32 -16.75 -11.57
CA ASP A 269 2.04 -15.58 -11.09
C ASP A 269 2.48 -15.76 -9.64
N LEU A 270 1.62 -16.33 -8.78
CA LEU A 270 1.96 -16.55 -7.38
C LEU A 270 3.00 -17.66 -7.23
N ASN A 271 2.80 -18.79 -7.92
CA ASN A 271 3.60 -20.03 -7.88
C ASN A 271 4.21 -20.34 -6.50
N CYS A 272 3.41 -20.20 -5.45
CA CYS A 272 3.87 -20.31 -4.07
C CYS A 272 2.75 -20.88 -3.20
N ALA A 273 2.97 -22.10 -2.71
CA ALA A 273 2.00 -22.82 -1.88
C ALA A 273 1.58 -22.00 -0.64
N GLU A 274 2.50 -21.25 -0.01
CA GLU A 274 2.18 -20.45 1.17
C GLU A 274 1.19 -19.32 0.86
N LEU A 275 1.41 -18.56 -0.21
CA LEU A 275 0.53 -17.45 -0.61
C LEU A 275 -0.83 -17.96 -1.07
N LEU A 276 -0.84 -19.06 -1.85
CA LEU A 276 -2.08 -19.67 -2.31
C LEU A 276 -2.88 -20.29 -1.15
N ASN A 277 -2.23 -20.96 -0.20
CA ASN A 277 -2.90 -21.47 1.00
C ASN A 277 -3.50 -20.34 1.84
N LEU A 278 -2.77 -19.23 2.00
CA LEU A 278 -3.27 -18.04 2.69
C LEU A 278 -4.52 -17.47 1.99
N PHE A 279 -4.49 -17.39 0.65
CA PHE A 279 -5.66 -16.99 -0.14
C PHE A 279 -6.84 -17.92 0.09
N ILE A 280 -6.68 -19.23 -0.15
CA ILE A 280 -7.77 -20.22 0.00
C ILE A 280 -8.35 -20.21 1.41
N THR A 281 -7.51 -20.17 2.45
CA THR A 281 -7.99 -20.14 3.84
C THR A 281 -8.74 -18.84 4.19
N SER A 282 -8.37 -17.71 3.57
CA SER A 282 -9.04 -16.42 3.76
C SER A 282 -10.43 -16.32 3.10
N LEU A 283 -10.71 -17.16 2.09
CA LEU A 283 -11.96 -17.10 1.33
C LEU A 283 -13.17 -17.18 2.27
N ASN A 284 -14.12 -16.30 2.10
CA ASN A 284 -15.31 -16.26 2.94
C ASN A 284 -16.51 -15.71 2.19
N ASP A 285 -17.72 -16.12 2.58
CA ASP A 285 -18.95 -15.74 1.86
C ASP A 285 -19.31 -14.25 1.98
N LYS A 286 -18.55 -13.45 2.75
CA LYS A 286 -18.84 -12.04 3.01
C LYS A 286 -18.03 -11.16 2.08
N ASP A 287 -18.71 -10.28 1.35
CA ASP A 287 -18.07 -9.30 0.49
C ASP A 287 -17.31 -8.25 1.34
N VAL A 288 -15.97 -8.30 1.30
CA VAL A 288 -15.13 -7.36 2.05
C VAL A 288 -15.17 -5.94 1.50
N THR A 289 -15.58 -5.75 0.24
CA THR A 289 -15.74 -4.43 -0.38
C THR A 289 -16.99 -3.72 0.12
N MET A 290 -18.01 -4.47 0.54
CA MET A 290 -19.23 -3.91 1.14
C MET A 290 -19.13 -3.78 2.67
N GLY A 291 -18.26 -4.58 3.30
CA GLY A 291 -17.98 -4.49 4.73
C GLY A 291 -16.75 -3.63 5.03
N MET A 292 -15.64 -4.29 5.36
CA MET A 292 -14.41 -3.68 5.91
C MET A 292 -13.79 -2.61 5.01
N TYR A 293 -13.97 -2.68 3.69
CA TYR A 293 -13.36 -1.76 2.73
C TYR A 293 -14.37 -0.86 2.01
N SER A 294 -15.62 -0.81 2.49
CA SER A 294 -16.71 0.01 1.95
C SER A 294 -16.30 1.46 1.69
N ASP A 295 -15.67 2.12 2.65
CA ASP A 295 -15.18 3.51 2.50
C ASP A 295 -14.27 3.71 1.28
N SER A 296 -13.51 2.66 0.90
CA SER A 296 -12.61 2.68 -0.25
C SER A 296 -13.28 2.34 -1.56
N TYR A 297 -14.40 1.62 -1.55
CA TYR A 297 -15.10 1.12 -2.74
C TYR A 297 -16.37 1.91 -3.09
N ASN A 298 -17.02 2.54 -2.11
CA ASN A 298 -18.22 3.38 -2.29
C ASN A 298 -18.00 4.54 -3.28
N GLN A 299 -16.76 5.01 -3.40
CA GLN A 299 -16.39 6.12 -4.27
C GLN A 299 -16.40 5.76 -5.78
N CYS A 300 -16.16 4.49 -6.14
CA CYS A 300 -16.28 4.02 -7.53
C CYS A 300 -17.73 3.90 -7.98
N ARG A 301 -18.66 3.65 -7.04
CA ARG A 301 -20.08 3.47 -7.36
C ARG A 301 -20.76 4.78 -7.78
N GLN A 302 -20.40 5.92 -7.18
CA GLN A 302 -21.02 7.20 -7.56
C GLN A 302 -20.73 7.64 -9.00
N GLN A 303 -19.68 7.13 -9.65
CA GLN A 303 -19.39 7.37 -11.07
C GLN A 303 -20.00 6.32 -12.01
N THR A 304 -20.35 5.13 -11.54
CA THR A 304 -20.87 4.02 -12.36
C THR A 304 -22.39 3.86 -12.32
N VAL A 305 -23.10 4.56 -11.43
CA VAL A 305 -24.57 4.42 -11.28
C VAL A 305 -25.38 4.98 -12.48
N GLN A 306 -24.76 5.68 -13.44
CA GLN A 306 -25.46 6.13 -14.66
C GLN A 306 -25.38 5.16 -15.85
N SER A 307 -24.66 4.04 -15.76
CA SER A 307 -24.72 3.03 -16.83
C SER A 307 -24.52 1.63 -16.28
N ARG A 308 -25.55 0.80 -16.47
CA ARG A 308 -25.70 -0.60 -16.02
C ARG A 308 -26.21 -0.73 -14.59
N ALA A 309 -27.53 -0.83 -14.50
CA ALA A 309 -28.21 -1.70 -13.55
C ALA A 309 -27.73 -3.14 -13.76
N THR A 310 -26.49 -3.42 -13.36
CA THR A 310 -25.93 -4.77 -13.36
C THR A 310 -26.52 -5.43 -12.14
N LYS A 311 -27.28 -6.49 -12.39
CA LYS A 311 -27.86 -7.42 -11.41
C LYS A 311 -26.96 -7.48 -10.17
N VAL A 312 -27.51 -7.13 -9.02
CA VAL A 312 -26.95 -7.53 -7.74
C VAL A 312 -26.81 -9.05 -7.83
N LEU A 313 -25.61 -9.55 -8.11
CA LEU A 313 -25.31 -10.95 -7.90
C LEU A 313 -25.58 -11.15 -6.42
N GLN A 314 -26.66 -11.88 -6.13
CA GLN A 314 -26.87 -12.49 -4.83
C GLN A 314 -25.53 -13.09 -4.41
N PRO A 315 -25.12 -12.98 -3.13
CA PRO A 315 -23.92 -13.66 -2.65
C PRO A 315 -24.10 -15.15 -2.95
N ASN A 316 -23.47 -15.61 -4.03
CA ASN A 316 -23.57 -16.98 -4.47
C ASN A 316 -22.91 -17.79 -3.37
N LYS A 317 -23.72 -18.46 -2.56
CA LYS A 317 -23.33 -19.37 -1.48
C LYS A 317 -22.38 -20.50 -1.92
N LEU A 318 -22.02 -20.54 -3.21
CA LEU A 318 -21.14 -21.48 -3.88
C LEU A 318 -19.86 -20.84 -4.47
N PHE A 319 -19.64 -19.53 -4.38
CA PHE A 319 -18.47 -18.96 -5.07
C PHE A 319 -17.15 -19.49 -4.52
N VAL A 320 -17.07 -19.75 -3.20
CA VAL A 320 -15.90 -20.39 -2.58
C VAL A 320 -15.63 -21.73 -3.25
N GLN A 321 -16.66 -22.52 -3.55
CA GLN A 321 -16.54 -23.80 -4.26
C GLN A 321 -16.09 -23.60 -5.72
N LEU A 322 -16.61 -22.59 -6.41
CA LEU A 322 -16.21 -22.25 -7.79
C LEU A 322 -14.72 -21.87 -7.85
N VAL A 323 -14.27 -20.97 -6.98
CA VAL A 323 -12.86 -20.55 -6.88
C VAL A 323 -11.97 -21.74 -6.52
N CYS A 324 -12.36 -22.53 -5.52
CA CYS A 324 -11.62 -23.73 -5.10
C CYS A 324 -11.48 -24.75 -6.24
N THR A 325 -12.55 -24.97 -7.02
CA THR A 325 -12.55 -25.90 -8.15
C THR A 325 -11.65 -25.39 -9.26
N ALA A 326 -11.78 -24.12 -9.65
CA ALA A 326 -10.97 -23.53 -10.71
C ALA A 326 -9.46 -23.50 -10.38
N VAL A 327 -9.08 -23.14 -9.15
CA VAL A 327 -7.68 -23.22 -8.68
C VAL A 327 -7.17 -24.66 -8.74
N ARG A 328 -7.97 -25.62 -8.26
CA ARG A 328 -7.61 -27.04 -8.25
C ARG A 328 -7.39 -27.60 -9.65
N GLU A 329 -8.33 -27.36 -10.56
CA GLU A 329 -8.25 -27.84 -11.94
C GLU A 329 -7.04 -27.25 -12.66
N HIS A 330 -6.78 -25.95 -12.46
CA HIS A 330 -5.61 -25.30 -13.03
C HIS A 330 -4.31 -25.92 -12.51
N ILE A 331 -4.15 -26.10 -11.20
CA ILE A 331 -2.94 -26.74 -10.63
C ILE A 331 -2.77 -28.16 -11.17
N LEU A 332 -3.84 -28.97 -11.20
CA LEU A 332 -3.78 -30.37 -11.65
C LEU A 332 -3.50 -30.51 -13.15
N SER A 333 -3.76 -29.48 -13.95
CA SER A 333 -3.43 -29.45 -15.39
C SER A 333 -1.95 -29.20 -15.69
N ARG A 334 -1.15 -28.82 -14.68
CA ARG A 334 0.28 -28.52 -14.82
C ARG A 334 1.17 -29.77 -14.74
N ASP A 335 2.46 -29.53 -14.93
CA ASP A 335 3.50 -30.54 -14.81
C ASP A 335 3.56 -31.16 -13.40
N GLU A 336 4.07 -32.38 -13.32
CA GLU A 336 4.11 -33.15 -12.08
C GLU A 336 4.97 -32.50 -10.97
N SER A 337 5.98 -31.70 -11.33
CA SER A 337 6.78 -30.93 -10.36
C SER A 337 5.97 -29.82 -9.71
N THR A 338 5.31 -28.98 -10.51
CA THR A 338 4.44 -27.90 -10.00
C THR A 338 3.31 -28.47 -9.15
N VAL A 339 2.68 -29.55 -9.59
CA VAL A 339 1.63 -30.24 -8.82
C VAL A 339 2.16 -30.71 -7.47
N ARG A 340 3.38 -31.27 -7.41
CA ARG A 340 4.00 -31.75 -6.17
C ARG A 340 4.23 -30.60 -5.18
N GLU A 341 4.71 -29.46 -5.67
CA GLU A 341 4.99 -28.29 -4.83
C GLU A 341 3.73 -27.62 -4.31
N LEU A 342 2.71 -27.49 -5.17
CA LEU A 342 1.45 -26.81 -4.85
C LEU A 342 0.37 -27.75 -4.30
N TYR A 343 0.69 -29.04 -4.06
CA TYR A 343 -0.31 -30.02 -3.65
C TYR A 343 -1.00 -29.69 -2.32
N THR A 344 -0.32 -28.99 -1.40
CA THR A 344 -0.95 -28.50 -0.17
C THR A 344 -2.10 -27.54 -0.47
N THR A 345 -1.99 -26.75 -1.53
CA THR A 345 -3.07 -25.84 -1.98
C THR A 345 -4.24 -26.64 -2.52
N VAL A 346 -3.98 -27.67 -3.32
CA VAL A 346 -5.02 -28.60 -3.79
C VAL A 346 -5.78 -29.19 -2.58
N ILE A 347 -5.07 -29.65 -1.56
CA ILE A 347 -5.69 -30.13 -0.31
C ILE A 347 -6.53 -29.04 0.36
N SER A 348 -5.98 -27.82 0.53
CA SER A 348 -6.71 -26.70 1.12
C SER A 348 -8.00 -26.39 0.38
N THR A 349 -8.04 -26.51 -0.95
CA THR A 349 -9.28 -26.30 -1.71
C THR A 349 -10.38 -27.28 -1.29
N TYR A 350 -10.07 -28.57 -1.07
CA TYR A 350 -11.08 -29.56 -0.65
C TYR A 350 -11.58 -29.32 0.77
N LEU A 351 -10.70 -28.88 1.65
CA LEU A 351 -11.03 -28.61 3.05
C LEU A 351 -11.83 -27.31 3.23
N LYS A 352 -11.69 -26.37 2.29
CA LYS A 352 -12.36 -25.07 2.33
C LYS A 352 -13.79 -25.08 1.77
N GLU A 353 -14.16 -26.14 1.04
CA GLU A 353 -15.53 -26.30 0.55
C GLU A 353 -16.54 -26.44 1.71
N ASN A 354 -17.79 -26.08 1.43
CA ASN A 354 -18.90 -26.20 2.39
C ASN A 354 -19.94 -27.22 1.88
N PRO A 355 -20.11 -28.40 2.50
CA PRO A 355 -19.33 -28.94 3.62
C PRO A 355 -17.90 -29.38 3.23
N PRO A 356 -16.95 -29.43 4.18
CA PRO A 356 -15.57 -29.83 3.90
C PRO A 356 -15.45 -31.26 3.34
N GLN A 357 -14.77 -31.42 2.22
CA GLN A 357 -14.62 -32.72 1.54
C GLN A 357 -13.37 -33.49 2.02
N ILE A 358 -13.30 -33.77 3.32
CA ILE A 358 -12.13 -34.42 3.97
C ILE A 358 -11.85 -35.81 3.38
N SER A 359 -12.89 -36.62 3.13
CA SER A 359 -12.74 -37.98 2.60
C SER A 359 -12.09 -38.00 1.22
N LYS A 360 -12.57 -37.13 0.32
CA LYS A 360 -11.99 -36.97 -1.03
C LYS A 360 -10.56 -36.44 -0.97
N ALA A 361 -10.28 -35.48 -0.09
CA ALA A 361 -8.93 -34.97 0.10
C ALA A 361 -7.94 -36.08 0.50
N LEU A 362 -8.32 -36.93 1.46
CA LEU A 362 -7.51 -38.06 1.92
C LEU A 362 -7.30 -39.11 0.81
N LEU A 363 -8.35 -39.46 0.07
CA LEU A 363 -8.25 -40.41 -1.05
C LEU A 363 -7.36 -39.89 -2.18
N GLU A 364 -7.52 -38.63 -2.59
CA GLU A 364 -6.70 -38.05 -3.66
C GLU A 364 -5.25 -37.89 -3.21
N LEU A 365 -5.01 -37.49 -1.96
CA LEU A 365 -3.69 -37.47 -1.34
C LEU A 365 -3.01 -38.84 -1.44
N ARG A 366 -3.69 -39.92 -1.03
CA ARG A 366 -3.18 -41.29 -1.13
C ARG A 366 -2.86 -41.66 -2.59
N LYS A 367 -3.80 -41.47 -3.51
CA LYS A 367 -3.62 -41.78 -4.94
C LYS A 367 -2.43 -41.04 -5.54
N LYS A 368 -2.25 -39.75 -5.22
CA LYS A 368 -1.13 -38.94 -5.74
C LYS A 368 0.19 -39.30 -5.09
N SER A 369 0.21 -39.63 -3.81
CA SER A 369 1.44 -40.06 -3.13
C SER A 369 2.04 -41.31 -3.78
N LEU A 370 1.20 -42.28 -4.17
CA LEU A 370 1.63 -43.52 -4.83
C LEU A 370 2.25 -43.30 -6.23
N LYS A 371 1.96 -42.17 -6.88
CA LYS A 371 2.52 -41.84 -8.20
C LYS A 371 3.94 -41.25 -8.12
N PHE A 372 4.34 -40.73 -6.97
CA PHE A 372 5.64 -40.06 -6.81
C PHE A 372 6.69 -41.00 -6.22
N HIS A 373 7.95 -40.86 -6.68
CA HIS A 373 9.07 -41.67 -6.20
C HIS A 373 9.33 -41.51 -4.69
N ASN A 374 9.02 -40.35 -4.11
CA ASN A 374 9.11 -40.06 -2.67
C ASN A 374 7.74 -40.10 -1.97
N GLY A 375 6.85 -41.00 -2.40
CA GLY A 375 5.45 -41.03 -1.98
C GLY A 375 5.21 -41.05 -0.47
N ILE A 376 5.99 -41.85 0.27
CA ILE A 376 5.83 -42.02 1.73
C ILE A 376 6.10 -40.71 2.50
N GLU A 377 7.13 -39.96 2.10
CA GLU A 377 7.49 -38.70 2.75
C GLU A 377 6.46 -37.61 2.45
N LEU A 378 6.01 -37.53 1.18
CA LEU A 378 4.96 -36.61 0.75
C LEU A 378 3.63 -36.91 1.43
N GLU A 379 3.26 -38.18 1.56
CA GLU A 379 2.06 -38.60 2.27
C GLU A 379 2.08 -38.14 3.73
N LYS A 380 3.20 -38.35 4.45
CA LYS A 380 3.38 -37.85 5.82
C LYS A 380 3.27 -36.33 5.91
N LYS A 381 3.93 -35.60 5.01
CA LYS A 381 3.86 -34.12 4.95
C LYS A 381 2.44 -33.62 4.71
N TRP A 382 1.74 -34.20 3.75
CA TRP A 382 0.38 -33.79 3.38
C TRP A 382 -0.64 -34.18 4.43
N THR A 383 -0.53 -35.36 5.03
CA THR A 383 -1.40 -35.79 6.14
C THR A 383 -1.20 -34.90 7.37
N ALA A 384 0.05 -34.55 7.72
CA ALA A 384 0.32 -33.58 8.77
C ALA A 384 -0.32 -32.22 8.47
N PHE A 385 -0.26 -31.76 7.21
CA PHE A 385 -0.91 -30.53 6.79
C PHE A 385 -2.44 -30.57 6.94
N VAL A 386 -3.09 -31.69 6.56
CA VAL A 386 -4.54 -31.88 6.78
C VAL A 386 -4.87 -31.85 8.28
N SER A 387 -4.06 -32.52 9.10
CA SER A 387 -4.23 -32.53 10.56
C SER A 387 -4.10 -31.15 11.21
N MET A 388 -3.36 -30.22 10.61
CA MET A 388 -3.29 -28.82 11.08
C MET A 388 -4.55 -28.01 10.75
N LEU A 389 -5.29 -28.36 9.69
CA LEU A 389 -6.43 -27.59 9.19
C LEU A 389 -7.79 -28.16 9.63
N ALA A 390 -7.89 -29.47 9.86
CA ALA A 390 -9.12 -30.15 10.23
C ALA A 390 -9.11 -30.61 11.71
N PRO A 391 -10.26 -30.60 12.41
CA PRO A 391 -10.37 -31.13 13.77
C PRO A 391 -9.97 -32.61 13.85
N ALA A 392 -9.19 -32.97 14.87
CA ALA A 392 -8.68 -34.33 15.07
C ALA A 392 -9.78 -35.41 15.16
N ALA A 393 -10.89 -35.09 15.85
CA ALA A 393 -12.00 -36.01 16.06
C ALA A 393 -12.70 -36.42 14.76
N ASP A 394 -12.84 -35.48 13.82
CA ASP A 394 -13.47 -35.74 12.53
C ASP A 394 -12.52 -36.44 11.58
N LEU A 395 -11.22 -36.12 11.64
CA LEU A 395 -10.24 -36.61 10.68
C LEU A 395 -10.04 -38.13 10.75
N PHE A 396 -9.89 -38.71 11.94
CA PHE A 396 -9.74 -40.17 12.08
C PHE A 396 -11.02 -40.92 11.71
N ARG A 397 -12.18 -40.40 12.14
CA ARG A 397 -13.48 -40.98 11.80
C ARG A 397 -13.69 -41.01 10.28
N VAL A 398 -13.39 -39.91 9.59
CA VAL A 398 -13.50 -39.82 8.13
C VAL A 398 -12.46 -40.70 7.44
N ALA A 399 -11.24 -40.83 7.99
CA ALA A 399 -10.25 -41.74 7.45
C ALA A 399 -10.73 -43.20 7.48
N LEU A 400 -11.38 -43.65 8.56
CA LEU A 400 -11.99 -45.00 8.62
C LEU A 400 -13.10 -45.19 7.58
N GLN A 401 -13.87 -44.15 7.27
CA GLN A 401 -14.92 -44.18 6.23
C GLN A 401 -14.35 -44.39 4.81
N THR A 402 -13.05 -44.16 4.60
CA THR A 402 -12.41 -44.40 3.30
C THR A 402 -12.11 -45.88 3.02
N TYR A 403 -12.26 -46.75 4.02
CA TYR A 403 -11.92 -48.18 3.97
C TYR A 403 -10.43 -48.50 3.69
N ASP A 404 -9.54 -47.50 3.65
CA ASP A 404 -8.09 -47.71 3.60
C ASP A 404 -7.51 -47.67 5.03
N LEU A 405 -7.29 -48.86 5.60
CA LEU A 405 -6.73 -49.01 6.95
C LEU A 405 -5.32 -48.42 7.09
N ASN A 406 -4.52 -48.42 6.02
CA ASN A 406 -3.16 -47.86 6.06
C ASN A 406 -3.21 -46.34 6.17
N LEU A 407 -4.14 -45.72 5.45
CA LEU A 407 -4.39 -44.28 5.52
C LEU A 407 -4.92 -43.87 6.90
N ALA A 408 -5.86 -44.63 7.47
CA ALA A 408 -6.37 -44.41 8.82
C ALA A 408 -5.27 -44.54 9.88
N LEU A 409 -4.37 -45.52 9.73
CA LEU A 409 -3.21 -45.69 10.60
C LEU A 409 -2.23 -44.50 10.50
N ALA A 410 -1.92 -44.04 9.28
CA ALA A 410 -1.05 -42.88 9.06
C ALA A 410 -1.63 -41.60 9.70
N VAL A 411 -2.94 -41.38 9.56
CA VAL A 411 -3.65 -40.28 10.22
C VAL A 411 -3.59 -40.42 11.75
N ALA A 412 -3.84 -41.62 12.30
CA ALA A 412 -3.78 -41.85 13.74
C ALA A 412 -2.38 -41.62 14.35
N GLN A 413 -1.33 -42.00 13.62
CA GLN A 413 0.06 -41.76 14.02
C GLN A 413 0.37 -40.27 14.11
N ASN A 414 -0.07 -39.48 13.13
CA ASN A 414 0.13 -38.02 13.13
C ASN A 414 -0.68 -37.30 14.21
N LEU A 415 -1.87 -37.80 14.55
CA LEU A 415 -2.71 -37.24 15.61
C LEU A 415 -2.24 -37.63 17.03
N GLN A 416 -1.10 -38.32 17.16
CA GLN A 416 -0.61 -38.88 18.44
C GLN A 416 -1.63 -39.76 19.18
N MET A 417 -2.66 -40.27 18.48
CA MET A 417 -3.65 -41.17 19.09
C MET A 417 -3.07 -42.57 19.35
N VAL A 418 -1.99 -42.94 18.66
CA VAL A 418 -1.34 -44.25 18.80
C VAL A 418 -0.66 -44.39 20.17
N THR A 419 -0.19 -43.30 20.77
CA THR A 419 0.29 -43.31 22.17
C THR A 419 -0.82 -43.66 23.17
N PHE A 420 -2.06 -43.24 22.88
CA PHE A 420 -3.23 -43.57 23.70
C PHE A 420 -3.67 -45.04 23.55
N PHE A 421 -3.64 -45.59 22.33
CA PHE A 421 -3.98 -46.99 22.08
C PHE A 421 -2.92 -47.99 22.58
N ALA A 422 -1.62 -47.62 22.54
CA ALA A 422 -0.55 -48.42 23.11
C ALA A 422 -0.68 -48.54 24.65
N LEU A 423 -1.05 -47.45 25.33
CA LEU A 423 -1.34 -47.47 26.78
C LEU A 423 -2.55 -48.36 27.12
N CYS A 424 -3.61 -48.32 26.31
CA CYS A 424 -4.80 -49.15 26.52
C CYS A 424 -4.59 -50.64 26.26
N THR A 425 -3.67 -51.02 25.37
CA THR A 425 -3.38 -52.44 25.08
C THR A 425 -2.41 -53.08 26.07
N THR A 426 -1.58 -52.27 26.76
CA THR A 426 -0.71 -52.75 27.84
C THR A 426 -1.40 -52.88 29.20
N SER A 427 -2.61 -52.33 29.37
CA SER A 427 -3.37 -52.44 30.63
C SER A 427 -4.39 -53.58 30.56
N HIS A 428 -3.91 -54.83 30.60
CA HIS A 428 -4.72 -55.95 31.08
C HIS A 428 -4.94 -55.80 32.59
N ALA A 429 -5.86 -54.93 32.98
CA ALA A 429 -6.45 -54.92 34.31
C ALA A 429 -7.87 -54.38 34.20
N TRP A 430 -8.81 -55.26 34.53
CA TRP A 430 -10.24 -55.02 34.56
C TRP A 430 -10.59 -53.75 35.32
N HIS A 431 -11.44 -52.90 34.75
CA HIS A 431 -12.60 -52.37 35.46
C HIS A 431 -13.63 -51.84 34.46
N ILE A 432 -14.71 -52.61 34.33
CA ILE A 432 -15.98 -52.19 33.75
C ILE A 432 -16.56 -51.13 34.70
N GLY A 433 -16.60 -49.87 34.26
CA GLY A 433 -17.29 -48.80 35.00
C GLY A 433 -16.68 -47.43 34.77
N LYS A 434 -17.46 -46.57 34.09
CA LYS A 434 -17.30 -45.10 33.97
C LYS A 434 -16.08 -44.59 33.20
N TRP A 435 -16.21 -44.46 31.88
CA TRP A 435 -15.59 -43.35 31.13
C TRP A 435 -16.56 -42.84 30.06
N GLN A 436 -17.69 -42.33 30.55
CA GLN A 436 -18.47 -41.28 29.90
C GLN A 436 -17.87 -39.96 30.43
N CYS A 437 -17.60 -38.99 29.56
CA CYS A 437 -16.88 -37.71 29.80
C CYS A 437 -15.40 -37.71 29.41
N CYS A 438 -15.14 -37.54 28.12
CA CYS A 438 -14.16 -36.60 27.56
C CYS A 438 -14.37 -36.52 26.04
N LEU A 439 -15.53 -35.97 25.66
CA LEU A 439 -15.86 -35.53 24.31
C LEU A 439 -16.77 -34.31 24.50
N PHE A 440 -16.13 -33.15 24.63
CA PHE A 440 -16.70 -31.84 24.37
C PHE A 440 -15.61 -30.98 23.74
#